data_AF-A0A5P2CVS4-F1
#
_entry.id   AF-A0A5P2CVS4-F1
#
_cell.length_a   1.000
_cell.length_b   1.000
_cell.length_c   1.000
_cell.angle_alpha   90.00
_cell.angle_beta   90.00
_cell.angle_gamma   90.00
#
_symmetry.space_group_name_H-M   'P 1'
#
loop_
_entity.id
_entity.type
_entity.pdbx_description
1 polymer ?
#
loop_
_entity_poly.entity_id
_entity_poly.type
_entity_poly.pdbx_seq_one_letter_code
_entity_poly.pdbx_strand_id
1 'polypeptide(L)'
;MFGVLAGLPGGAVVALATDPPWIQWAGHTVVLGAVLGLLFGEHRQSGGSAFSVGLLIGLLDWVTWTLTLAPVLEGDTPSWSIAVAVARFPELVGAALSGAITGLVFHALSIWLPPRPAPQRAKPHVVIVGGGFGGVGAARELDRRIGRGLDAHVTLISDSNFLLFTPLLVGVASSTVEARHVSAPVRVGLHHASFLHGRVTSIDTQARSAYVSAGKEGMLRVPYDHLVLAVGGVPHFFDLPGVGEHAFPMKTVEDATALRNQVLGALERADLEPDPAEQARLLTFVVAGGGFAGTELVAELFDLVHDVLHLYPRLHGLRPRFVIVHAGERLLPELSPELGAYAQHKLGGRGIEFRLGARVSSATAEDITLTSGETIPTRTLAWTAGNRPNPLVRQVAQGAAGPVAVEPTLQVPGAPGLWALGDCARIPDPAGGFYPPTAQHAIREGRAVARNIAAVLGGRRPVPFRFGGLGVLVSLGHRTAAGEIGGRRVSGFLAWVLWRGVYLSKLPGAEKRLRVLADWTLDLVFPRDIALSTTPTTLTTLTDVKKVNRHA
;
A
#
# COMPACT_ATOMS: atom_id res chain seq x y z
N MET A 1 -4.68 23.56 -33.08
CA MET A 1 -4.36 24.23 -34.36
C MET A 1 -5.26 23.75 -35.52
N PHE A 2 -6.55 23.47 -35.29
CA PHE A 2 -7.46 22.98 -36.35
C PHE A 2 -8.90 23.55 -36.31
N GLY A 3 -9.20 24.49 -35.40
CA GLY A 3 -10.51 25.15 -35.35
C GLY A 3 -10.79 26.09 -36.53
N VAL A 4 -9.79 26.41 -37.34
CA VAL A 4 -9.90 27.36 -38.47
C VAL A 4 -10.29 26.67 -39.79
N LEU A 5 -10.05 25.37 -39.94
CA LEU A 5 -10.33 24.66 -41.21
C LEU A 5 -11.73 24.02 -41.27
N ALA A 6 -12.43 23.92 -40.15
CA ALA A 6 -13.83 23.46 -40.13
C ALA A 6 -14.85 24.57 -40.43
N GLY A 7 -14.45 25.85 -40.34
CA GLY A 7 -15.33 27.00 -40.57
C GLY A 7 -15.49 27.41 -42.03
N LEU A 8 -14.71 26.83 -42.95
CA LEU A 8 -14.68 27.29 -44.34
C LEU A 8 -15.72 26.67 -45.30
N PRO A 9 -16.31 25.48 -45.09
CA PRO A 9 -17.40 25.01 -45.95
C PRO A 9 -18.81 25.40 -45.43
N GLY A 10 -18.97 25.82 -44.17
CA GLY A 10 -20.29 26.05 -43.56
C GLY A 10 -20.96 27.39 -43.93
N GLY A 11 -20.17 28.42 -44.28
CA GLY A 11 -20.68 29.77 -44.54
C GLY A 11 -21.26 30.00 -45.95
N ALA A 12 -20.97 29.12 -46.91
CA ALA A 12 -21.34 29.36 -48.31
C ALA A 12 -22.80 28.98 -48.67
N VAL A 13 -23.50 28.23 -47.81
CA VAL A 13 -24.85 27.71 -48.14
C VAL A 13 -25.99 28.56 -47.54
N VAL A 14 -25.69 29.50 -46.63
CA VAL A 14 -26.72 30.28 -45.91
C VAL A 14 -27.14 31.56 -46.66
N ALA A 15 -26.49 31.91 -47.78
CA ALA A 15 -26.73 33.16 -48.48
C ALA A 15 -27.76 33.10 -49.64
N LEU A 16 -28.58 32.05 -49.79
CA LEU A 16 -29.61 31.99 -50.83
C LEU A 16 -31.00 31.67 -50.25
N ALA A 17 -31.84 32.70 -50.31
CA ALA A 17 -33.18 32.85 -49.74
C ALA A 17 -34.19 31.72 -50.00
N THR A 18 -34.88 31.27 -48.94
CA THR A 18 -36.36 31.20 -48.79
C THR A 18 -36.75 30.67 -47.40
N ASP A 19 -37.81 31.22 -46.81
CA ASP A 19 -38.33 30.87 -45.48
C ASP A 19 -38.86 29.40 -45.38
N PRO A 20 -38.77 28.74 -44.21
CA PRO A 20 -38.23 29.27 -42.98
C PRO A 20 -36.77 28.81 -42.72
N PRO A 21 -35.86 29.75 -42.35
CA PRO A 21 -34.41 29.54 -42.26
C PRO A 21 -33.97 28.54 -41.17
N TRP A 22 -34.86 28.13 -40.26
CA TRP A 22 -34.53 27.22 -39.16
C TRP A 22 -34.35 25.76 -39.62
N ILE A 23 -35.00 25.32 -40.70
CA ILE A 23 -34.89 23.92 -41.18
C ILE A 23 -33.51 23.68 -41.80
N GLN A 24 -33.06 24.61 -42.65
CA GLN A 24 -31.72 24.55 -43.26
C GLN A 24 -30.63 24.68 -42.20
N TRP A 25 -30.84 25.56 -41.23
CA TRP A 25 -29.96 25.73 -40.08
C TRP A 25 -29.87 24.45 -39.24
N ALA A 26 -31.01 23.84 -38.84
CA ALA A 26 -31.03 22.61 -38.08
C ALA A 26 -30.42 21.43 -38.85
N GLY A 27 -30.68 21.36 -40.16
CA GLY A 27 -30.07 20.37 -41.04
C GLY A 27 -28.55 20.50 -41.09
N HIS A 28 -28.02 21.71 -41.23
CA HIS A 28 -26.58 21.96 -41.25
C HIS A 28 -25.91 21.59 -39.92
N THR A 29 -26.51 21.96 -38.80
CA THR A 29 -26.03 21.63 -37.45
C THR A 29 -25.92 20.12 -37.19
N VAL A 30 -26.92 19.38 -37.67
CA VAL A 30 -26.95 17.91 -37.59
C VAL A 30 -25.89 17.30 -38.52
N VAL A 31 -25.76 17.80 -39.75
CA VAL A 31 -24.74 17.33 -40.71
C VAL A 31 -23.33 17.59 -40.19
N LEU A 32 -23.06 18.78 -39.64
CA LEU A 32 -21.76 19.11 -39.05
C LEU A 32 -21.46 18.22 -37.84
N GLY A 33 -22.44 18.00 -36.96
CA GLY A 33 -22.31 17.05 -35.84
C GLY A 33 -22.04 15.62 -36.33
N ALA A 34 -22.64 15.22 -37.45
CA ALA A 34 -22.41 13.92 -38.06
C ALA A 34 -21.04 13.78 -38.72
N VAL A 35 -20.58 14.80 -39.44
CA VAL A 35 -19.24 14.84 -40.03
C VAL A 35 -18.18 14.83 -38.94
N LEU A 36 -18.34 15.63 -37.88
CA LEU A 36 -17.44 15.58 -36.73
C LEU A 36 -17.49 14.22 -36.04
N GLY A 37 -18.66 13.60 -35.92
CA GLY A 37 -18.83 12.27 -35.32
C GLY A 37 -18.12 11.19 -36.13
N LEU A 38 -18.19 11.27 -37.45
CA LEU A 38 -17.51 10.35 -38.37
C LEU A 38 -15.98 10.58 -38.40
N LEU A 39 -15.51 11.82 -38.27
CA LEU A 39 -14.09 12.17 -38.32
C LEU A 39 -13.36 11.99 -36.97
N PHE A 40 -14.05 12.22 -35.85
CA PHE A 40 -13.44 12.33 -34.51
C PHE A 40 -14.12 11.48 -33.43
N GLY A 41 -15.12 10.66 -33.79
CA GLY A 41 -15.89 9.84 -32.84
C GLY A 41 -15.11 8.78 -32.06
N GLU A 42 -13.82 8.58 -32.37
CA GLU A 42 -12.92 7.70 -31.60
C GLU A 42 -12.68 8.20 -30.16
N HIS A 43 -12.87 9.49 -29.89
CA HIS A 43 -12.73 10.09 -28.56
C HIS A 43 -14.09 10.15 -27.86
N ARG A 44 -14.42 9.12 -27.08
CA ARG A 44 -15.66 9.09 -26.29
C ARG A 44 -15.66 10.21 -25.25
N GLN A 45 -16.46 11.23 -25.49
CA GLN A 45 -16.78 12.27 -24.52
C GLN A 45 -18.09 11.91 -23.81
N SER A 46 -18.25 12.33 -22.55
CA SER A 46 -19.56 12.28 -21.89
C SER A 46 -20.55 13.22 -22.59
N GLY A 47 -21.86 12.95 -22.51
CA GLY A 47 -22.87 13.81 -23.11
C GLY A 47 -22.80 15.26 -22.59
N GLY A 48 -22.51 15.45 -21.30
CA GLY A 48 -22.30 16.78 -20.71
C GLY A 48 -21.08 17.51 -21.25
N SER A 49 -19.96 16.82 -21.46
CA SER A 49 -18.76 17.43 -22.08
C SER A 49 -19.00 17.78 -23.55
N ALA A 50 -19.67 16.90 -24.31
CA ALA A 50 -19.96 17.15 -25.72
C ALA A 50 -20.92 18.33 -25.92
N PHE A 51 -21.94 18.44 -25.06
CA PHE A 51 -22.82 19.61 -24.99
C PHE A 51 -22.06 20.91 -24.70
N SER A 52 -21.16 20.88 -23.71
CA SER A 52 -20.40 22.07 -23.29
C SER A 52 -19.39 22.52 -24.36
N VAL A 53 -18.68 21.57 -24.98
CA VAL A 53 -17.78 21.85 -26.11
C VAL A 53 -18.57 22.35 -27.31
N GLY A 54 -19.74 21.77 -27.57
CA GLY A 54 -20.67 22.24 -28.58
C GLY A 54 -21.07 23.70 -28.37
N LEU A 55 -21.51 24.07 -27.17
CA LEU A 55 -21.84 25.47 -26.82
C LEU A 55 -20.67 26.43 -27.07
N LEU A 56 -19.44 26.02 -26.75
CA LEU A 56 -18.24 26.84 -27.00
C LEU A 56 -17.96 27.01 -28.49
N ILE A 57 -18.17 25.96 -29.30
CA ILE A 57 -18.05 26.06 -30.76
C ILE A 57 -19.10 27.02 -31.31
N GLY A 58 -20.34 26.96 -30.84
CA GLY A 58 -21.40 27.88 -31.22
C GLY A 58 -21.11 29.33 -30.85
N LEU A 59 -20.59 29.57 -29.64
CA LEU A 59 -20.17 30.90 -29.21
C LEU A 59 -19.01 31.43 -30.06
N LEU A 60 -18.04 30.57 -30.39
CA LEU A 60 -16.90 30.94 -31.22
C LEU A 60 -17.35 31.28 -32.64
N ASP A 61 -18.27 30.49 -33.20
CA ASP A 61 -18.89 30.74 -34.50
C ASP A 61 -19.60 32.09 -34.56
N TRP A 62 -20.38 32.44 -33.52
CA TRP A 62 -21.01 33.76 -33.45
C TRP A 62 -20.00 34.91 -33.48
N VAL A 63 -18.89 34.78 -32.75
CA VAL A 63 -17.84 35.81 -32.74
C VAL A 63 -17.11 35.87 -34.08
N THR A 64 -16.73 34.73 -34.65
CA THR A 64 -15.91 34.67 -35.87
C THR A 64 -16.70 34.92 -37.14
N TRP A 65 -17.95 34.45 -37.21
CA TRP A 65 -18.81 34.58 -38.37
C TRP A 65 -19.70 35.82 -38.23
N THR A 66 -20.63 35.82 -37.27
CA THR A 66 -21.67 36.86 -37.16
C THR A 66 -21.12 38.25 -36.84
N LEU A 67 -20.14 38.36 -35.92
CA LEU A 67 -19.58 39.66 -35.53
C LEU A 67 -18.39 40.10 -36.38
N THR A 68 -17.77 39.19 -37.14
CA THR A 68 -16.50 39.46 -37.83
C THR A 68 -16.58 39.22 -39.32
N LEU A 69 -16.75 37.98 -39.78
CA LEU A 69 -16.59 37.65 -41.19
C LEU A 69 -17.79 38.05 -42.04
N ALA A 70 -19.03 37.91 -41.55
CA ALA A 70 -20.23 38.32 -42.27
C ALA A 70 -20.28 39.83 -42.55
N PRO A 71 -20.03 40.73 -41.57
CA PRO A 71 -19.94 42.17 -41.84
C PRO A 71 -18.87 42.50 -42.89
N VAL A 72 -17.68 41.87 -42.80
CA VAL A 72 -16.59 42.09 -43.77
C VAL A 72 -17.01 41.71 -45.20
N LEU A 73 -17.75 40.60 -45.36
CA LEU A 73 -18.24 40.15 -46.66
C LEU A 73 -19.37 41.02 -47.21
N GLU A 74 -20.16 41.62 -46.32
CA GLU A 74 -21.21 42.59 -46.67
C GLU A 74 -20.64 43.99 -46.99
N GLY A 75 -19.34 44.20 -46.79
CA GLY A 75 -18.64 45.46 -47.05
C GLY A 75 -18.60 46.41 -45.85
N ASP A 76 -19.06 45.97 -44.68
CA ASP A 76 -19.05 46.71 -43.43
C ASP A 76 -17.74 46.48 -42.63
N THR A 77 -17.40 47.44 -41.76
CA THR A 77 -16.29 47.26 -40.81
C THR A 77 -16.73 46.41 -39.62
N PRO A 78 -16.04 45.29 -39.31
CA PRO A 78 -16.39 44.46 -38.16
C PRO A 78 -16.18 45.23 -36.85
N SER A 79 -17.09 45.06 -35.90
CA SER A 79 -17.04 45.73 -34.60
C SER A 79 -17.49 44.79 -33.49
N TRP A 80 -16.68 44.72 -32.43
CA TRP A 80 -16.94 43.94 -31.22
C TRP A 80 -17.41 44.81 -30.06
N SER A 81 -17.95 46.00 -30.36
CA SER A 81 -18.49 46.89 -29.33
C SER A 81 -19.73 46.26 -28.67
N ILE A 82 -19.98 46.61 -27.41
CA ILE A 82 -21.14 46.11 -26.65
C ILE A 82 -22.45 46.43 -27.38
N ALA A 83 -22.56 47.61 -28.02
CA ALA A 83 -23.75 47.99 -28.78
C ALA A 83 -24.02 47.05 -29.97
N VAL A 84 -22.99 46.64 -30.71
CA VAL A 84 -23.12 45.72 -31.86
C VAL A 84 -23.41 44.29 -31.36
N ALA A 85 -22.74 43.86 -30.29
CA ALA A 85 -23.00 42.56 -29.68
C ALA A 85 -24.45 42.43 -29.15
N VAL A 86 -25.00 43.49 -28.55
CA VAL A 86 -26.39 43.54 -28.08
C VAL A 86 -27.37 43.53 -29.26
N ALA A 87 -27.08 44.27 -30.33
CA ALA A 87 -27.91 44.28 -31.54
C ALA A 87 -27.97 42.90 -32.24
N ARG A 88 -26.91 42.10 -32.10
CA ARG A 88 -26.78 40.75 -32.68
C ARG A 88 -27.00 39.60 -31.67
N PHE A 89 -27.61 39.93 -30.53
CA PHE A 89 -27.86 38.96 -29.45
C PHE A 89 -28.81 37.82 -29.85
N PRO A 90 -29.87 38.03 -30.65
CA PRO A 90 -30.70 36.91 -31.11
C PRO A 90 -29.90 35.85 -31.89
N GLU A 91 -28.93 36.28 -32.70
CA GLU A 91 -28.04 35.38 -33.44
C GLU A 91 -27.07 34.60 -32.52
N LEU A 92 -26.72 35.16 -31.34
CA LEU A 92 -25.93 34.45 -30.33
C LEU A 92 -26.69 33.25 -29.77
N VAL A 93 -27.96 33.46 -29.41
CA VAL A 93 -28.80 32.39 -28.87
C VAL A 93 -28.95 31.27 -29.90
N GLY A 94 -29.13 31.65 -31.18
CA GLY A 94 -29.06 30.71 -32.30
C GLY A 94 -27.74 29.96 -32.31
N ALA A 95 -26.62 30.63 -32.50
CA ALA A 95 -25.30 30.00 -32.62
C ALA A 95 -24.96 29.07 -31.44
N ALA A 96 -25.29 29.46 -30.20
CA ALA A 96 -25.13 28.62 -29.02
C ALA A 96 -25.98 27.34 -29.08
N LEU A 97 -27.26 27.45 -29.45
CA LEU A 97 -28.13 26.28 -29.63
C LEU A 97 -27.64 25.37 -30.77
N SER A 98 -27.14 25.95 -31.87
CA SER A 98 -26.50 25.19 -32.96
C SER A 98 -25.35 24.37 -32.41
N GLY A 99 -24.40 25.04 -31.75
CA GLY A 99 -23.23 24.39 -31.19
C GLY A 99 -23.59 23.26 -30.24
N ALA A 100 -24.55 23.48 -29.33
CA ALA A 100 -25.04 22.47 -28.41
C ALA A 100 -25.61 21.23 -29.12
N ILE A 101 -26.45 21.42 -30.15
CA ILE A 101 -27.03 20.33 -30.95
C ILE A 101 -25.93 19.59 -31.72
N THR A 102 -24.99 20.31 -32.35
CA THR A 102 -23.82 19.70 -33.01
C THR A 102 -23.04 18.81 -32.05
N GLY A 103 -22.79 19.28 -30.82
CA GLY A 103 -22.11 18.50 -29.77
C GLY A 103 -22.88 17.25 -29.35
N LEU A 104 -24.21 17.34 -29.22
CA LEU A 104 -25.06 16.20 -28.87
C LEU A 104 -25.18 15.17 -30.00
N VAL A 105 -25.27 15.61 -31.26
CA VAL A 105 -25.28 14.72 -32.44
C VAL A 105 -23.93 14.03 -32.60
N PHE A 106 -22.83 14.77 -32.41
CA PHE A 106 -21.48 14.21 -32.34
C PHE A 106 -21.39 13.10 -31.28
N HIS A 107 -21.90 13.35 -30.08
CA HIS A 107 -21.93 12.37 -29.00
C HIS A 107 -22.75 11.13 -29.36
N ALA A 108 -23.98 11.32 -29.86
CA ALA A 108 -24.86 10.21 -30.25
C ALA A 108 -24.23 9.31 -31.31
N LEU A 109 -23.55 9.90 -32.30
CA LEU A 109 -22.85 9.16 -33.34
C LEU A 109 -21.55 8.51 -32.85
N SER A 110 -20.83 9.13 -31.91
CA SER A 110 -19.66 8.52 -31.26
C SER A 110 -20.01 7.29 -30.42
N ILE A 111 -21.27 7.18 -29.97
CA ILE A 111 -21.80 5.98 -29.29
C ILE A 111 -22.16 4.90 -30.31
N TRP A 112 -22.76 5.28 -31.45
CA TRP A 112 -23.26 4.36 -32.47
C TRP A 112 -22.19 3.84 -33.44
N LEU A 113 -21.10 4.59 -33.66
CA LEU A 113 -20.00 4.16 -34.51
C LEU A 113 -19.11 3.16 -33.76
N PRO A 114 -18.90 1.93 -34.28
CA PRO A 114 -17.95 1.01 -33.68
C PRO A 114 -16.53 1.60 -33.80
N PRO A 115 -15.69 1.57 -32.74
CA PRO A 115 -14.33 2.07 -32.83
C PRO A 115 -13.59 1.31 -33.94
N ARG A 116 -12.92 2.04 -34.84
CA ARG A 116 -12.02 1.42 -35.82
C ARG A 116 -10.94 0.66 -35.04
N PRO A 117 -10.75 -0.64 -35.27
CA PRO A 117 -9.64 -1.35 -34.67
C PRO A 117 -8.36 -0.87 -35.35
N ALA A 118 -7.72 0.15 -34.77
CA ALA A 118 -6.30 0.35 -35.00
C ALA A 118 -5.58 -0.93 -34.56
N PRO A 119 -4.56 -1.41 -35.28
CA PRO A 119 -3.71 -2.49 -34.78
C PRO A 119 -2.96 -1.96 -33.55
N GLN A 120 -3.58 -2.11 -32.38
CA GLN A 120 -2.98 -1.80 -31.09
C GLN A 120 -1.87 -2.82 -30.90
N ARG A 121 -0.60 -2.37 -30.92
CA ARG A 121 0.37 -3.03 -30.07
C ARG A 121 -0.22 -2.98 -28.66
N ALA A 122 -0.59 -4.13 -28.12
CA ALA A 122 -1.06 -4.22 -26.75
C ALA A 122 -0.05 -3.50 -25.85
N LYS A 123 -0.52 -2.54 -25.05
CA LYS A 123 0.35 -1.77 -24.15
C LYS A 123 1.15 -2.76 -23.30
N PRO A 124 2.47 -2.57 -23.12
CA PRO A 124 3.27 -3.44 -22.27
C PRO A 124 2.62 -3.61 -20.89
N HIS A 125 2.42 -4.85 -20.47
CA HIS A 125 1.74 -5.17 -19.21
C HIS A 125 2.76 -5.40 -18.10
N VAL A 126 2.73 -4.52 -17.10
CA VAL A 126 3.53 -4.63 -15.88
C VAL A 126 2.66 -5.20 -14.76
N VAL A 127 3.00 -6.39 -14.29
CA VAL A 127 2.36 -7.05 -13.14
C VAL A 127 3.23 -6.88 -11.91
N ILE A 128 2.65 -6.40 -10.82
CA ILE A 128 3.31 -6.30 -9.51
C ILE A 128 2.63 -7.30 -8.57
N VAL A 129 3.42 -8.19 -7.97
CA VAL A 129 2.93 -9.20 -7.03
C VAL A 129 3.34 -8.83 -5.61
N GLY A 130 2.35 -8.49 -4.78
CA GLY A 130 2.50 -8.15 -3.37
C GLY A 130 2.14 -6.69 -3.05
N GLY A 131 1.16 -6.49 -2.16
CA GLY A 131 0.64 -5.19 -1.71
C GLY A 131 1.38 -4.55 -0.53
N GLY A 132 2.61 -4.97 -0.26
CA GLY A 132 3.45 -4.39 0.79
C GLY A 132 4.11 -3.06 0.41
N PHE A 133 5.03 -2.59 1.26
CA PHE A 133 5.74 -1.31 1.07
C PHE A 133 6.36 -1.14 -0.32
N GLY A 134 7.04 -2.19 -0.81
CA GLY A 134 7.71 -2.18 -2.09
C GLY A 134 6.75 -2.22 -3.28
N GLY A 135 5.79 -3.13 -3.27
CA GLY A 135 4.84 -3.27 -4.38
C GLY A 135 3.88 -2.08 -4.50
N VAL A 136 3.36 -1.55 -3.39
CA VAL A 136 2.56 -0.31 -3.41
C VAL A 136 3.41 0.89 -3.77
N GLY A 137 4.68 0.93 -3.35
CA GLY A 137 5.64 1.94 -3.76
C GLY A 137 5.89 1.95 -5.27
N ALA A 138 6.04 0.77 -5.87
CA ALA A 138 6.20 0.59 -7.32
C ALA A 138 4.92 0.96 -8.08
N ALA A 139 3.76 0.47 -7.63
CA ALA A 139 2.47 0.74 -8.25
C ALA A 139 2.18 2.25 -8.29
N ARG A 140 2.38 2.96 -7.17
CA ARG A 140 2.19 4.43 -7.11
C ARG A 140 3.16 5.22 -7.98
N GLU A 141 4.39 4.76 -8.15
CA GLU A 141 5.36 5.41 -9.05
C GLU A 141 5.00 5.19 -10.51
N LEU A 142 4.60 3.97 -10.90
CA LEU A 142 4.13 3.69 -12.26
C LEU A 142 2.81 4.41 -12.57
N ASP A 143 1.86 4.44 -11.63
CA ASP A 143 0.59 5.16 -11.77
C ASP A 143 0.82 6.64 -12.11
N ARG A 144 1.70 7.31 -11.35
CA ARG A 144 2.08 8.70 -11.61
C ARG A 144 2.76 8.89 -12.96
N ARG A 145 3.49 7.88 -13.45
CA ARG A 145 4.15 7.92 -14.75
C ARG A 145 3.17 7.70 -15.89
N ILE A 146 2.16 6.85 -15.71
CA ILE A 146 1.04 6.70 -16.66
C ILE A 146 0.31 8.03 -16.82
N GLY A 147 -0.01 8.69 -15.70
CA GLY A 147 -0.58 10.04 -15.72
C GLY A 147 0.32 11.12 -16.36
N ARG A 148 1.60 10.80 -16.62
CA ARG A 148 2.57 11.66 -17.34
C ARG A 148 2.89 11.15 -18.75
N GLY A 149 2.12 10.20 -19.27
CA GLY A 149 2.25 9.70 -20.65
C GLY A 149 3.06 8.40 -20.81
N LEU A 150 3.38 7.67 -19.74
CA LEU A 150 3.91 6.31 -19.89
C LEU A 150 2.83 5.39 -20.48
N ASP A 151 3.09 4.85 -21.67
CA ASP A 151 2.17 3.94 -22.35
C ASP A 151 2.37 2.48 -21.87
N ALA A 152 1.78 2.15 -20.72
CA ALA A 152 1.82 0.82 -20.12
C ALA A 152 0.52 0.49 -19.39
N HIS A 153 0.15 -0.79 -19.36
CA HIS A 153 -0.89 -1.31 -18.48
C HIS A 153 -0.24 -1.83 -17.20
N VAL A 154 -0.71 -1.41 -16.02
CA VAL A 154 -0.13 -1.83 -14.73
C VAL A 154 -1.19 -2.53 -13.90
N THR A 155 -0.86 -3.69 -13.33
CA THR A 155 -1.73 -4.42 -12.41
C THR A 155 -0.97 -4.78 -11.14
N LEU A 156 -1.47 -4.31 -9.99
CA LEU A 156 -1.02 -4.76 -8.68
C LEU A 156 -1.92 -5.88 -8.18
N ILE A 157 -1.33 -7.02 -7.85
CA ILE A 157 -2.00 -8.21 -7.32
C ILE A 157 -1.58 -8.41 -5.87
N SER A 158 -2.53 -8.51 -4.96
CA SER A 158 -2.26 -8.81 -3.55
C SER A 158 -3.45 -9.50 -2.90
N ASP A 159 -3.19 -10.35 -1.91
CA ASP A 159 -4.22 -11.02 -1.11
C ASP A 159 -4.76 -10.14 0.04
N SER A 160 -4.17 -8.96 0.24
CA SER A 160 -4.72 -7.87 1.05
C SER A 160 -5.05 -6.67 0.18
N ASN A 161 -6.20 -6.03 0.44
CA ASN A 161 -6.63 -4.81 -0.25
C ASN A 161 -6.05 -3.51 0.38
N PHE A 162 -5.19 -3.63 1.39
CA PHE A 162 -4.57 -2.52 2.10
C PHE A 162 -3.04 -2.69 2.22
N LEU A 163 -2.33 -1.56 2.30
CA LEU A 163 -0.96 -1.48 2.77
C LEU A 163 -0.96 -1.44 4.30
N LEU A 164 -0.34 -2.43 4.93
CA LEU A 164 -0.11 -2.44 6.37
C LEU A 164 1.15 -1.63 6.73
N PHE A 165 1.01 -0.64 7.60
CA PHE A 165 2.14 0.06 8.20
C PHE A 165 2.71 -0.77 9.36
N THR A 166 3.45 -1.83 9.01
CA THR A 166 4.01 -2.80 9.97
C THR A 166 4.80 -2.20 11.14
N PRO A 167 5.47 -1.03 11.03
CA PRO A 167 6.19 -0.46 12.18
C PRO A 167 5.29 -0.03 13.35
N LEU A 168 3.97 0.11 13.15
CA LEU A 168 3.02 0.39 14.24
C LEU A 168 2.19 -0.83 14.64
N LEU A 169 2.53 -2.01 14.12
CA LEU A 169 1.77 -3.23 14.40
C LEU A 169 1.82 -3.62 15.88
N VAL A 170 2.95 -3.35 16.56
CA VAL A 170 3.09 -3.55 18.01
C VAL A 170 2.09 -2.74 18.82
N GLY A 171 1.70 -1.55 18.33
CA GLY A 171 0.66 -0.74 18.97
C GLY A 171 -0.74 -1.33 18.85
N VAL A 172 -1.00 -2.11 17.78
CA VAL A 172 -2.23 -2.90 17.67
C VAL A 172 -2.23 -4.04 18.66
N ALA A 173 -1.09 -4.72 18.85
CA ALA A 173 -0.96 -5.80 19.83
C ALA A 173 -1.09 -5.32 21.28
N SER A 174 -0.89 -4.02 21.55
CA SER A 174 -0.94 -3.42 22.88
C SER A 174 -2.12 -2.46 23.11
N SER A 175 -3.08 -2.38 22.18
CA SER A 175 -4.21 -1.43 22.21
C SER A 175 -3.85 0.06 22.16
N THR A 176 -2.61 0.46 21.83
CA THR A 176 -2.24 1.88 21.74
C THR A 176 -2.60 2.50 20.39
N VAL A 177 -2.89 1.68 19.38
CA VAL A 177 -3.33 2.11 18.05
C VAL A 177 -4.39 1.15 17.51
N GLU A 178 -5.45 1.68 16.91
CA GLU A 178 -6.49 0.85 16.30
C GLU A 178 -6.01 0.21 14.98
N ALA A 179 -6.36 -1.06 14.78
CA ALA A 179 -5.92 -1.88 13.64
C ALA A 179 -6.19 -1.24 12.27
N ARG A 180 -7.34 -0.57 12.14
CA ARG A 180 -7.74 0.13 10.90
C ARG A 180 -6.94 1.40 10.66
N HIS A 181 -6.33 1.99 11.68
CA HIS A 181 -5.56 3.23 11.56
C HIS A 181 -4.15 3.00 11.00
N VAL A 182 -3.61 1.78 11.12
CA VAL A 182 -2.33 1.37 10.52
C VAL A 182 -2.47 0.72 9.13
N SER A 183 -3.70 0.57 8.62
CA SER A 183 -4.00 -0.07 7.34
C SER A 183 -4.56 0.93 6.33
N ALA A 184 -3.90 1.08 5.18
CA ALA A 184 -4.28 2.06 4.15
C ALA A 184 -4.77 1.38 2.87
N PRO A 185 -6.03 1.60 2.44
CA PRO A 185 -6.56 0.98 1.24
C PRO A 185 -5.71 1.27 0.00
N VAL A 186 -5.32 0.23 -0.74
CA VAL A 186 -4.46 0.37 -1.92
C VAL A 186 -5.18 1.13 -3.03
N ARG A 187 -6.46 0.80 -3.27
CA ARG A 187 -7.29 1.36 -4.36
C ARG A 187 -7.38 2.89 -4.32
N VAL A 188 -7.42 3.49 -3.13
CA VAL A 188 -7.53 4.96 -2.97
C VAL A 188 -6.28 5.68 -3.51
N GLY A 189 -5.14 4.99 -3.58
CA GLY A 189 -3.88 5.58 -4.03
C GLY A 189 -3.49 5.28 -5.48
N LEU A 190 -4.37 4.67 -6.29
CA LEU A 190 -4.12 4.31 -7.69
C LEU A 190 -5.22 4.90 -8.57
N HIS A 191 -4.86 5.71 -9.57
CA HIS A 191 -5.81 6.40 -10.45
C HIS A 191 -5.86 5.79 -11.86
N HIS A 192 -4.77 5.16 -12.29
CA HIS A 192 -4.57 4.61 -13.63
C HIS A 192 -4.22 3.12 -13.59
N ALA A 193 -3.51 2.66 -12.55
CA ALA A 193 -3.14 1.26 -12.38
C ALA A 193 -4.32 0.44 -11.83
N SER A 194 -4.46 -0.79 -12.34
CA SER A 194 -5.45 -1.75 -11.88
C SER A 194 -5.01 -2.42 -10.58
N PHE A 195 -5.97 -2.71 -9.70
CA PHE A 195 -5.74 -3.53 -8.50
C PHE A 195 -6.62 -4.77 -8.51
N LEU A 196 -5.97 -5.93 -8.41
CA LEU A 196 -6.59 -7.25 -8.33
C LEU A 196 -6.41 -7.81 -6.90
N HIS A 197 -7.52 -8.01 -6.20
CA HIS A 197 -7.51 -8.66 -4.90
C HIS A 197 -7.54 -10.18 -5.10
N GLY A 198 -6.47 -10.85 -4.73
CA GLY A 198 -6.32 -12.29 -4.93
C GLY A 198 -4.91 -12.77 -4.57
N ARG A 199 -4.79 -14.06 -4.29
CA ARG A 199 -3.51 -14.68 -3.92
C ARG A 199 -2.83 -15.24 -5.16
N VAL A 200 -1.61 -14.80 -5.45
CA VAL A 200 -0.79 -15.45 -6.49
C VAL A 200 -0.32 -16.80 -5.95
N THR A 201 -0.77 -17.88 -6.58
CA THR A 201 -0.42 -19.26 -6.19
C THR A 201 0.79 -19.78 -6.96
N SER A 202 0.94 -19.33 -8.21
CA SER A 202 2.11 -19.67 -9.01
C SER A 202 2.50 -18.61 -10.03
N ILE A 203 3.77 -18.63 -10.40
CA ILE A 203 4.35 -17.78 -11.46
C ILE A 203 5.09 -18.68 -12.44
N ASP A 204 4.68 -18.62 -13.70
CA ASP A 204 5.38 -19.27 -14.82
C ASP A 204 6.22 -18.23 -15.54
N THR A 205 7.54 -18.30 -15.36
CA THR A 205 8.49 -17.38 -15.98
C THR A 205 8.72 -17.66 -17.46
N GLN A 206 8.45 -18.88 -17.93
CA GLN A 206 8.57 -19.25 -19.35
C GLN A 206 7.36 -18.76 -20.14
N ALA A 207 6.15 -19.05 -19.64
CA ALA A 207 4.89 -18.58 -20.22
C ALA A 207 4.56 -17.11 -19.86
N ARG A 208 5.41 -16.47 -19.04
CA ARG A 208 5.28 -15.10 -18.53
C ARG A 208 3.88 -14.80 -18.00
N SER A 209 3.45 -15.60 -17.02
CA SER A 209 2.10 -15.51 -16.45
C SER A 209 2.10 -15.72 -14.94
N ALA A 210 1.30 -14.94 -14.24
CA ALA A 210 0.97 -15.16 -12.83
C ALA A 210 -0.43 -15.79 -12.72
N TYR A 211 -0.58 -16.76 -11.83
CA TYR A 211 -1.85 -17.44 -11.56
C TYR A 211 -2.39 -17.00 -10.22
N VAL A 212 -3.62 -16.48 -10.23
CA VAL A 212 -4.25 -15.80 -9.09
C VAL A 212 -5.49 -16.56 -8.67
N SER A 213 -5.54 -16.96 -7.41
CA SER A 213 -6.76 -17.44 -6.78
C SER A 213 -7.58 -16.24 -6.28
N ALA A 214 -8.77 -16.05 -6.84
CA ALA A 214 -9.68 -14.94 -6.55
C ALA A 214 -11.05 -15.45 -6.07
N GLY A 215 -11.08 -16.10 -4.90
CA GLY A 215 -12.31 -16.61 -4.30
C GLY A 215 -12.88 -17.84 -5.04
N LYS A 216 -14.20 -17.92 -5.17
CA LYS A 216 -14.91 -19.11 -5.70
C LYS A 216 -14.80 -19.27 -7.23
N GLU A 217 -14.32 -18.27 -7.96
CA GLU A 217 -14.41 -18.20 -9.42
C GLU A 217 -13.27 -18.89 -10.19
N GLY A 218 -12.48 -19.73 -9.51
CA GLY A 218 -11.38 -20.47 -10.14
C GLY A 218 -10.08 -19.66 -10.26
N MET A 219 -9.10 -20.22 -10.97
CA MET A 219 -7.76 -19.65 -11.11
C MET A 219 -7.71 -18.67 -12.29
N LEU A 220 -7.39 -17.40 -12.01
CA LEU A 220 -7.21 -16.37 -13.04
C LEU A 220 -5.76 -16.35 -13.53
N ARG A 221 -5.55 -16.50 -14.84
CA ARG A 221 -4.23 -16.31 -15.47
C ARG A 221 -4.04 -14.84 -15.87
N VAL A 222 -2.97 -14.23 -15.39
CA VAL A 222 -2.57 -12.84 -15.70
C VAL A 222 -1.24 -12.85 -16.46
N PRO A 223 -1.23 -12.65 -17.79
CA PRO A 223 0.01 -12.55 -18.56
C PRO A 223 0.77 -11.27 -18.21
N TYR A 224 2.07 -11.23 -18.48
CA TYR A 224 2.88 -10.02 -18.26
C TYR A 224 4.04 -9.89 -19.26
N ASP A 225 4.45 -8.65 -19.53
CA ASP A 225 5.72 -8.33 -20.18
C ASP A 225 6.81 -8.06 -19.13
N HIS A 226 6.42 -7.43 -18.02
CA HIS A 226 7.27 -7.23 -16.85
C HIS A 226 6.58 -7.71 -15.58
N LEU A 227 7.32 -8.42 -14.71
CA LEU A 227 6.84 -8.83 -13.39
C LEU A 227 7.73 -8.27 -12.29
N VAL A 228 7.14 -7.58 -11.31
CA VAL A 228 7.78 -7.14 -10.08
C VAL A 228 7.37 -8.07 -8.95
N LEU A 229 8.31 -8.86 -8.44
CA LEU A 229 8.12 -9.71 -7.26
C LEU A 229 8.40 -8.89 -5.99
N ALA A 230 7.34 -8.56 -5.24
CA ALA A 230 7.38 -7.76 -4.02
C ALA A 230 6.57 -8.43 -2.88
N VAL A 231 6.64 -9.76 -2.81
CA VAL A 231 5.90 -10.61 -1.86
C VAL A 231 6.43 -10.58 -0.43
N GLY A 232 7.58 -9.94 -0.21
CA GLY A 232 8.18 -9.78 1.11
C GLY A 232 8.58 -11.12 1.75
N GLY A 233 8.59 -11.13 3.08
CA GLY A 233 8.94 -12.29 3.89
C GLY A 233 7.78 -12.75 4.78
N VAL A 234 7.85 -14.00 5.21
CA VAL A 234 6.93 -14.65 6.16
C VAL A 234 7.70 -15.04 7.43
N PRO A 235 7.03 -15.21 8.58
CA PRO A 235 7.66 -15.73 9.78
C PRO A 235 8.39 -17.06 9.52
N HIS A 236 9.56 -17.22 10.13
CA HIS A 236 10.33 -18.46 10.05
C HIS A 236 10.39 -19.09 11.44
N PHE A 237 9.80 -20.29 11.57
CA PHE A 237 9.80 -21.06 12.81
C PHE A 237 10.95 -22.07 12.90
N PHE A 238 11.84 -22.11 11.90
CA PHE A 238 13.02 -22.99 11.82
C PHE A 238 12.72 -24.48 12.00
N ASP A 239 11.49 -24.90 11.64
CA ASP A 239 10.98 -26.26 11.81
C ASP A 239 11.15 -26.78 13.26
N LEU A 240 11.15 -25.87 14.24
CA LEU A 240 11.28 -26.19 15.65
C LEU A 240 9.99 -26.85 16.17
N PRO A 241 10.07 -27.99 16.88
CA PRO A 241 8.90 -28.72 17.35
C PRO A 241 7.93 -27.84 18.15
N GLY A 242 6.66 -27.80 17.73
CA GLY A 242 5.57 -27.11 18.42
C GLY A 242 5.58 -25.58 18.34
N VAL A 243 6.66 -24.96 17.84
CA VAL A 243 6.76 -23.49 17.77
C VAL A 243 5.75 -22.91 16.78
N GLY A 244 5.58 -23.51 15.60
CA GLY A 244 4.56 -23.07 14.63
C GLY A 244 3.12 -23.30 15.11
N GLU A 245 2.93 -24.25 16.02
CA GLU A 245 1.66 -24.58 16.65
C GLU A 245 1.27 -23.60 17.75
N HIS A 246 2.21 -23.24 18.62
CA HIS A 246 1.92 -22.56 19.87
C HIS A 246 2.35 -21.10 19.90
N ALA A 247 3.21 -20.66 18.97
CA ALA A 247 3.61 -19.27 18.91
C ALA A 247 2.62 -18.38 18.14
N PHE A 248 2.58 -17.12 18.57
CA PHE A 248 1.92 -16.00 17.91
C PHE A 248 2.96 -15.24 17.08
N PRO A 249 2.93 -15.31 15.74
CA PRO A 249 3.81 -14.48 14.91
C PRO A 249 3.43 -13.00 15.05
N MET A 250 4.20 -12.12 14.41
CA MET A 250 3.93 -10.68 14.42
C MET A 250 4.20 -10.05 13.05
N LYS A 251 3.35 -10.35 12.06
CA LYS A 251 3.51 -9.87 10.68
C LYS A 251 2.24 -9.25 10.09
N THR A 252 1.06 -9.65 10.56
CA THR A 252 -0.25 -9.23 10.06
C THR A 252 -1.10 -8.56 11.14
N VAL A 253 -2.20 -7.90 10.74
CA VAL A 253 -3.16 -7.31 11.70
C VAL A 253 -3.83 -8.41 12.52
N GLU A 254 -4.11 -9.54 11.87
CA GLU A 254 -4.68 -10.74 12.46
C GLU A 254 -3.74 -11.30 13.54
N ASP A 255 -2.44 -11.35 13.27
CA ASP A 255 -1.43 -11.78 14.24
C ASP A 255 -1.44 -10.87 15.49
N ALA A 256 -1.41 -9.55 15.29
CA ALA A 256 -1.38 -8.57 16.37
C ALA A 256 -2.66 -8.63 17.23
N THR A 257 -3.81 -8.75 16.58
CA THR A 257 -5.11 -8.86 17.24
C THR A 257 -5.22 -10.17 18.01
N ALA A 258 -4.74 -11.29 17.44
CA ALA A 258 -4.72 -12.58 18.11
C ALA A 258 -3.82 -12.57 19.34
N LEU A 259 -2.62 -11.97 19.25
CA LEU A 259 -1.73 -11.84 20.40
C LEU A 259 -2.33 -10.94 21.49
N ARG A 260 -2.94 -9.81 21.12
CA ARG A 260 -3.66 -8.95 22.06
C ARG A 260 -4.75 -9.72 22.80
N ASN A 261 -5.60 -10.44 22.07
CA ASN A 261 -6.69 -11.21 22.65
C ASN A 261 -6.17 -12.36 23.53
N GLN A 262 -5.05 -12.98 23.16
CA GLN A 262 -4.38 -13.97 24.00
C GLN A 262 -3.90 -13.37 25.32
N VAL A 263 -3.25 -12.19 25.28
CA VAL A 263 -2.72 -11.53 26.48
C VAL A 263 -3.86 -11.11 27.41
N LEU A 264 -4.90 -10.45 26.88
CA LEU A 264 -6.06 -10.05 27.69
C LEU A 264 -6.85 -11.26 28.19
N GLY A 265 -7.07 -12.27 27.34
CA GLY A 265 -7.72 -13.52 27.74
C GLY A 265 -6.92 -14.31 28.79
N ALA A 266 -5.60 -14.20 28.80
CA ALA A 266 -4.77 -14.76 29.86
C ALA A 266 -4.99 -14.06 31.21
N LEU A 267 -5.23 -12.74 31.22
CA LEU A 267 -5.61 -12.01 32.45
C LEU A 267 -7.00 -12.45 32.94
N GLU A 268 -7.99 -12.54 32.05
CA GLU A 268 -9.34 -13.04 32.38
C GLU A 268 -9.30 -14.44 33.00
N ARG A 269 -8.47 -15.32 32.44
CA ARG A 269 -8.28 -16.68 32.96
C ARG A 269 -7.54 -16.67 34.29
N ALA A 270 -6.48 -15.88 34.43
CA ALA A 270 -5.67 -15.83 35.64
C ALA A 270 -6.48 -15.33 36.85
N ASP A 271 -7.42 -14.41 36.64
CA ASP A 271 -8.29 -13.87 37.71
C ASP A 271 -9.25 -14.96 38.28
N LEU A 272 -9.54 -15.99 37.48
CA LEU A 272 -10.37 -17.13 37.86
C LEU A 272 -9.58 -18.39 38.24
N GLU A 273 -8.27 -18.41 38.05
CA GLU A 273 -7.44 -19.60 38.19
C GLU A 273 -7.09 -19.89 39.66
N PRO A 274 -7.55 -21.02 40.24
CA PRO A 274 -7.23 -21.39 41.62
C PRO A 274 -5.83 -21.99 41.79
N ASP A 275 -5.22 -22.60 40.77
CA ASP A 275 -3.87 -23.17 40.87
C ASP A 275 -2.81 -22.06 40.70
N PRO A 276 -2.00 -21.75 41.75
CA PRO A 276 -0.97 -20.72 41.64
C PRO A 276 0.06 -21.01 40.55
N ALA A 277 0.33 -22.28 40.23
CA ALA A 277 1.30 -22.63 39.19
C ALA A 277 0.77 -22.29 37.80
N GLU A 278 -0.49 -22.64 37.50
CA GLU A 278 -1.14 -22.27 36.25
C GLU A 278 -1.39 -20.75 36.17
N GLN A 279 -1.75 -20.10 37.27
CA GLN A 279 -1.89 -18.64 37.33
C GLN A 279 -0.57 -17.94 36.98
N ALA A 280 0.55 -18.42 37.52
CA ALA A 280 1.88 -17.90 37.17
C ALA A 280 2.24 -18.15 35.71
N ARG A 281 1.85 -19.31 35.14
CA ARG A 281 2.04 -19.64 33.73
C ARG A 281 1.24 -18.72 32.80
N LEU A 282 0.01 -18.40 33.17
CA LEU A 282 -0.87 -17.45 32.50
C LEU A 282 -0.31 -16.02 32.50
N LEU A 283 0.32 -15.63 33.60
CA LEU A 283 0.92 -14.30 33.79
C LEU A 283 2.39 -14.22 33.36
N THR A 284 2.91 -15.24 32.65
CA THR A 284 4.24 -15.22 32.06
C THR A 284 4.12 -15.02 30.55
N PHE A 285 4.73 -13.97 30.01
CA PHE A 285 4.70 -13.61 28.59
C PHE A 285 6.11 -13.68 28.01
N VAL A 286 6.31 -14.50 26.98
CA VAL A 286 7.63 -14.71 26.37
C VAL A 286 7.66 -14.18 24.95
N VAL A 287 8.69 -13.38 24.63
CA VAL A 287 8.96 -12.87 23.29
C VAL A 287 10.27 -13.46 22.78
N ALA A 288 10.20 -14.27 21.73
CA ALA A 288 11.38 -14.78 21.05
C ALA A 288 11.87 -13.77 20.00
N GLY A 289 13.12 -13.31 20.12
CA GLY A 289 13.76 -12.32 19.26
C GLY A 289 13.98 -10.98 19.98
N GLY A 290 15.24 -10.55 20.06
CA GLY A 290 15.68 -9.29 20.68
C GLY A 290 16.06 -8.20 19.68
N GLY A 291 15.61 -8.29 18.43
CA GLY A 291 15.73 -7.20 17.44
C GLY A 291 14.66 -6.11 17.66
N PHE A 292 14.48 -5.23 16.68
CA PHE A 292 13.50 -4.13 16.76
C PHE A 292 12.09 -4.61 17.17
N ALA A 293 11.51 -5.53 16.39
CA ALA A 293 10.12 -5.95 16.59
C ALA A 293 9.88 -6.59 17.97
N GLY A 294 10.75 -7.50 18.41
CA GLY A 294 10.58 -8.17 19.69
C GLY A 294 10.83 -7.26 20.89
N THR A 295 11.78 -6.33 20.77
CA THR A 295 12.06 -5.34 21.83
C THR A 295 10.90 -4.34 21.97
N GLU A 296 10.37 -3.82 20.87
CA GLU A 296 9.19 -2.95 20.91
C GLU A 296 7.97 -3.71 21.44
N LEU A 297 7.76 -4.95 20.98
CA LEU A 297 6.62 -5.75 21.38
C LEU A 297 6.61 -6.05 22.88
N VAL A 298 7.72 -6.50 23.46
CA VAL A 298 7.73 -6.81 24.91
C VAL A 298 7.49 -5.56 25.75
N ALA A 299 7.99 -4.40 25.31
CA ALA A 299 7.81 -3.16 26.03
C ALA A 299 6.35 -2.68 25.99
N GLU A 300 5.72 -2.80 24.82
CA GLU A 300 4.32 -2.47 24.59
C GLU A 300 3.36 -3.42 25.33
N LEU A 301 3.66 -4.73 25.35
CA LEU A 301 2.89 -5.72 26.13
C LEU A 301 3.06 -5.52 27.64
N PHE A 302 4.27 -5.18 28.09
CA PHE A 302 4.52 -4.83 29.48
C PHE A 302 3.64 -3.64 29.87
N ASP A 303 3.65 -2.56 29.07
CA ASP A 303 2.83 -1.38 29.34
C ASP A 303 1.33 -1.76 29.36
N LEU A 304 0.84 -2.53 28.38
CA LEU A 304 -0.56 -2.96 28.32
C LEU A 304 -0.98 -3.65 29.62
N VAL A 305 -0.24 -4.69 30.02
CA VAL A 305 -0.62 -5.50 31.19
C VAL A 305 -0.58 -4.68 32.47
N HIS A 306 0.46 -3.86 32.66
CA HIS A 306 0.56 -3.05 33.88
C HIS A 306 -0.47 -1.92 33.93
N ASP A 307 -0.85 -1.36 32.78
CA ASP A 307 -1.89 -0.33 32.70
C ASP A 307 -3.27 -0.89 33.09
N VAL A 308 -3.54 -2.17 32.82
CA VAL A 308 -4.87 -2.78 33.02
C VAL A 308 -4.97 -3.70 34.23
N LEU A 309 -3.86 -4.11 34.84
CA LEU A 309 -3.85 -5.06 35.97
C LEU A 309 -4.69 -4.61 37.17
N HIS A 310 -4.81 -3.29 37.38
CA HIS A 310 -5.63 -2.72 38.44
C HIS A 310 -7.13 -3.07 38.32
N LEU A 311 -7.60 -3.41 37.12
CA LEU A 311 -8.97 -3.84 36.83
C LEU A 311 -9.26 -5.29 37.23
N TYR A 312 -8.25 -6.05 37.65
CA TYR A 312 -8.33 -7.45 38.06
C TYR A 312 -8.00 -7.59 39.56
N PRO A 313 -8.97 -7.40 40.47
CA PRO A 313 -8.71 -7.38 41.91
C PRO A 313 -8.05 -8.64 42.46
N ARG A 314 -8.30 -9.83 41.88
CA ARG A 314 -7.71 -11.08 42.38
C ARG A 314 -6.26 -11.25 41.95
N LEU A 315 -5.81 -10.44 40.98
CA LEU A 315 -4.41 -10.39 40.54
C LEU A 315 -3.60 -9.31 41.27
N HIS A 316 -4.22 -8.54 42.17
CA HIS A 316 -3.52 -7.51 42.93
C HIS A 316 -2.37 -8.11 43.75
N GLY A 317 -1.18 -7.50 43.64
CA GLY A 317 0.03 -7.96 44.32
C GLY A 317 0.82 -9.05 43.57
N LEU A 318 0.22 -9.70 42.56
CA LEU A 318 0.96 -10.57 41.66
C LEU A 318 1.81 -9.74 40.70
N ARG A 319 2.94 -10.33 40.28
CA ARG A 319 3.88 -9.69 39.35
C ARG A 319 3.95 -10.51 38.06
N PRO A 320 3.25 -10.09 36.99
CA PRO A 320 3.39 -10.72 35.70
C PRO A 320 4.85 -10.69 35.21
N ARG A 321 5.28 -11.76 34.55
CA ARG A 321 6.65 -11.94 34.08
C ARG A 321 6.74 -11.69 32.59
N PHE A 322 7.77 -10.96 32.17
CA PHE A 322 8.06 -10.67 30.77
C PHE A 322 9.47 -11.12 30.45
N VAL A 323 9.63 -12.01 29.48
CA VAL A 323 10.93 -12.60 29.13
C VAL A 323 11.23 -12.41 27.65
N ILE A 324 12.37 -11.81 27.32
CA ILE A 324 12.92 -11.86 25.96
C ILE A 324 13.90 -13.02 25.86
N VAL A 325 13.70 -13.92 24.90
CA VAL A 325 14.68 -14.94 24.52
C VAL A 325 15.36 -14.51 23.23
N HIS A 326 16.68 -14.34 23.24
CA HIS A 326 17.43 -13.91 22.07
C HIS A 326 18.75 -14.66 21.89
N ALA A 327 18.99 -15.11 20.66
CA ALA A 327 20.17 -15.90 20.31
C ALA A 327 21.49 -15.12 20.38
N GLY A 328 21.44 -13.80 20.22
CA GLY A 328 22.61 -12.93 20.31
C GLY A 328 22.92 -12.51 21.75
N GLU A 329 24.13 -11.99 21.96
CA GLU A 329 24.63 -11.54 23.27
C GLU A 329 24.07 -10.18 23.70
N ARG A 330 23.39 -9.45 22.81
CA ARG A 330 22.85 -8.11 23.06
C ARG A 330 21.50 -7.91 22.40
N LEU A 331 20.66 -7.06 23.00
CA LEU A 331 19.45 -6.54 22.36
C LEU A 331 19.80 -5.56 21.25
N LEU A 332 18.90 -5.45 20.28
CA LEU A 332 18.96 -4.51 19.18
C LEU A 332 20.34 -4.52 18.51
N PRO A 333 20.81 -5.67 18.00
CA PRO A 333 22.13 -5.78 17.35
C PRO A 333 22.28 -4.82 16.16
N GLU A 334 21.17 -4.35 15.60
CA GLU A 334 21.11 -3.37 14.53
C GLU A 334 21.46 -1.93 14.98
N LEU A 335 21.46 -1.66 16.29
CA LEU A 335 21.89 -0.39 16.88
C LEU A 335 23.35 -0.47 17.35
N SER A 336 23.92 0.71 17.64
CA SER A 336 25.21 0.80 18.33
C SER A 336 25.17 0.04 19.68
N PRO A 337 26.30 -0.57 20.11
CA PRO A 337 26.37 -1.31 21.37
C PRO A 337 25.86 -0.52 22.58
N GLU A 338 26.12 0.79 22.61
CA GLU A 338 25.72 1.69 23.69
C GLU A 338 24.19 1.88 23.74
N LEU A 339 23.52 1.97 22.59
CA LEU A 339 22.06 2.04 22.53
C LEU A 339 21.41 0.70 22.89
N GLY A 340 22.03 -0.42 22.50
CA GLY A 340 21.60 -1.75 22.93
C GLY A 340 21.68 -1.93 24.45
N ALA A 341 22.81 -1.52 25.05
CA ALA A 341 23.00 -1.54 26.51
C ALA A 341 22.02 -0.58 27.22
N TYR A 342 21.80 0.62 26.68
CA TYR A 342 20.79 1.55 27.19
C TYR A 342 19.39 0.93 27.20
N ALA A 343 18.99 0.28 26.09
CA ALA A 343 17.69 -0.37 25.99
C ALA A 343 17.55 -1.51 27.00
N GLN A 344 18.56 -2.38 27.11
CA GLN A 344 18.57 -3.47 28.07
C GLN A 344 18.50 -2.96 29.52
N HIS A 345 19.27 -1.93 29.86
CA HIS A 345 19.24 -1.33 31.19
C HIS A 345 17.86 -0.73 31.52
N LYS A 346 17.25 0.01 30.57
CA LYS A 346 15.94 0.63 30.76
C LYS A 346 14.82 -0.39 30.90
N LEU A 347 14.79 -1.42 30.05
CA LEU A 347 13.79 -2.48 30.10
C LEU A 347 13.99 -3.38 31.34
N GLY A 348 15.24 -3.71 31.67
CA GLY A 348 15.58 -4.49 32.87
C GLY A 348 15.22 -3.76 34.17
N GLY A 349 15.43 -2.44 34.23
CA GLY A 349 15.01 -1.62 35.37
C GLY A 349 13.49 -1.58 35.60
N ARG A 350 12.69 -2.02 34.62
CA ARG A 350 11.23 -2.19 34.72
C ARG A 350 10.82 -3.60 35.15
N GLY A 351 11.75 -4.55 35.20
CA GLY A 351 11.49 -5.95 35.54
C GLY A 351 11.35 -6.90 34.34
N ILE A 352 11.70 -6.46 33.13
CA ILE A 352 11.76 -7.35 31.96
C ILE A 352 13.02 -8.22 32.07
N GLU A 353 12.84 -9.53 31.96
CA GLU A 353 13.91 -10.52 32.03
C GLU A 353 14.51 -10.78 30.63
N PHE A 354 15.80 -11.11 30.59
CA PHE A 354 16.50 -11.44 29.34
C PHE A 354 17.17 -12.81 29.43
N ARG A 355 16.98 -13.63 28.41
CA ARG A 355 17.76 -14.84 28.13
C ARG A 355 18.53 -14.59 26.83
N LEU A 356 19.68 -13.92 26.95
CA LEU A 356 20.59 -13.63 25.84
C LEU A 356 21.54 -14.80 25.61
N GLY A 357 22.06 -14.95 24.39
CA GLY A 357 22.83 -16.13 23.99
C GLY A 357 22.00 -17.43 24.01
N ALA A 358 20.67 -17.34 24.12
CA ALA A 358 19.78 -18.48 24.28
C ALA A 358 18.82 -18.60 23.09
N ARG A 359 18.45 -19.82 22.73
CA ARG A 359 17.53 -20.11 21.63
C ARG A 359 16.39 -20.97 22.13
N VAL A 360 15.18 -20.71 21.63
CA VAL A 360 14.05 -21.63 21.77
C VAL A 360 14.37 -22.90 20.96
N SER A 361 14.17 -24.07 21.55
CA SER A 361 14.34 -25.38 20.92
C SER A 361 13.00 -26.05 20.61
N SER A 362 12.00 -25.88 21.47
CA SER A 362 10.63 -26.35 21.25
C SER A 362 9.62 -25.54 22.07
N ALA A 363 8.34 -25.68 21.74
CA ALA A 363 7.23 -25.13 22.51
C ALA A 363 6.08 -26.13 22.62
N THR A 364 5.36 -26.10 23.74
CA THR A 364 4.08 -26.80 23.92
C THR A 364 2.97 -25.77 24.14
N ALA A 365 1.75 -26.22 24.46
CA ALA A 365 0.67 -25.32 24.86
C ALA A 365 0.89 -24.67 26.24
N GLU A 366 1.90 -25.11 27.00
CA GLU A 366 2.09 -24.74 28.41
C GLU A 366 3.48 -24.22 28.71
N ASP A 367 4.49 -24.60 27.94
CA ASP A 367 5.88 -24.28 28.25
C ASP A 367 6.74 -24.08 26.99
N ILE A 368 7.87 -23.39 27.16
CA ILE A 368 8.90 -23.21 26.13
C ILE A 368 10.19 -23.84 26.64
N THR A 369 10.84 -24.64 25.80
CA THR A 369 12.16 -25.22 26.09
C THR A 369 13.24 -24.44 25.35
N LEU A 370 14.33 -24.13 26.04
CA LEU A 370 15.52 -23.51 25.46
C LEU A 370 16.56 -24.58 25.07
N THR A 371 17.52 -24.22 24.22
CA THR A 371 18.63 -25.10 23.83
C THR A 371 19.54 -25.48 25.01
N SER A 372 19.51 -24.72 26.11
CA SER A 372 20.21 -25.06 27.35
C SER A 372 19.52 -26.16 28.17
N GLY A 373 18.28 -26.53 27.82
CA GLY A 373 17.42 -27.37 28.64
C GLY A 373 16.58 -26.62 29.68
N GLU A 374 16.74 -25.29 29.83
CA GLU A 374 15.84 -24.46 30.64
C GLU A 374 14.43 -24.49 30.07
N THR A 375 13.43 -24.71 30.92
CA THR A 375 12.01 -24.63 30.56
C THR A 375 11.37 -23.41 31.20
N ILE A 376 10.66 -22.62 30.40
CA ILE A 376 9.90 -21.44 30.85
C ILE A 376 8.41 -21.76 30.73
N PRO A 377 7.68 -21.93 31.85
CA PRO A 377 6.22 -22.10 31.81
C PRO A 377 5.55 -20.83 31.30
N THR A 378 4.77 -20.93 30.23
CA THR A 378 3.99 -19.81 29.68
C THR A 378 2.85 -20.30 28.77
N ARG A 379 1.72 -19.60 28.80
CA ARG A 379 0.64 -19.77 27.81
C ARG A 379 0.80 -18.86 26.58
N THR A 380 1.82 -18.00 26.55
CA THR A 380 1.96 -16.94 25.54
C THR A 380 3.39 -16.82 25.03
N LEU A 381 3.63 -17.35 23.83
CA LEU A 381 4.87 -17.18 23.08
C LEU A 381 4.65 -16.26 21.87
N ALA A 382 5.19 -15.04 21.89
CA ALA A 382 5.27 -14.20 20.71
C ALA A 382 6.56 -14.46 19.92
N TRP A 383 6.46 -14.64 18.60
CA TRP A 383 7.56 -15.02 17.74
C TRP A 383 7.98 -13.90 16.79
N THR A 384 9.17 -13.36 17.05
CA THR A 384 9.83 -12.32 16.22
C THR A 384 11.27 -12.70 15.84
N ALA A 385 11.69 -13.94 16.10
CA ALA A 385 13.08 -14.39 16.01
C ALA A 385 13.60 -14.63 14.59
N GLY A 386 12.80 -14.42 13.55
CA GLY A 386 13.25 -14.54 12.18
C GLY A 386 12.14 -14.51 11.14
N ASN A 387 12.49 -14.05 9.95
CA ASN A 387 11.67 -14.14 8.74
C ASN A 387 12.44 -14.93 7.67
N ARG A 388 11.71 -15.51 6.74
CA ARG A 388 12.23 -16.08 5.50
C ARG A 388 11.51 -15.44 4.30
N PRO A 389 12.10 -15.42 3.10
CA PRO A 389 11.39 -15.01 1.89
C PRO A 389 10.10 -15.80 1.71
N ASN A 390 9.08 -15.16 1.12
CA ASN A 390 7.84 -15.83 0.78
C ASN A 390 8.11 -17.07 -0.12
N PRO A 391 7.48 -18.24 0.13
CA PRO A 391 7.70 -19.46 -0.65
C PRO A 391 7.55 -19.32 -2.17
N LEU A 392 6.74 -18.35 -2.64
CA LEU A 392 6.57 -18.06 -4.07
C LEU A 392 7.91 -17.73 -4.76
N VAL A 393 8.91 -17.23 -4.02
CA VAL A 393 10.27 -16.99 -4.50
C VAL A 393 10.90 -18.21 -5.18
N ARG A 394 10.66 -19.42 -4.63
CA ARG A 394 11.28 -20.66 -5.14
C ARG A 394 10.81 -21.01 -6.55
N GLN A 395 9.63 -20.55 -6.95
CA GLN A 395 9.08 -20.79 -8.28
C GLN A 395 9.69 -19.85 -9.33
N VAL A 396 10.10 -18.65 -8.89
CA VAL A 396 10.63 -17.60 -9.75
C VAL A 396 12.14 -17.71 -9.93
N ALA A 397 12.85 -18.16 -8.91
CA ALA A 397 14.28 -18.42 -8.93
C ALA A 397 14.55 -19.90 -8.59
N GLN A 398 14.65 -20.75 -9.63
CA GLN A 398 14.90 -22.18 -9.46
C GLN A 398 16.17 -22.41 -8.64
N GLY A 399 16.05 -23.22 -7.58
CA GLY A 399 17.16 -23.53 -6.67
C GLY A 399 17.44 -22.48 -5.58
N ALA A 400 16.68 -21.39 -5.49
CA ALA A 400 16.85 -20.39 -4.43
C ALA A 400 16.41 -20.95 -3.06
N ALA A 401 17.37 -21.25 -2.19
CA ALA A 401 17.14 -21.56 -0.78
C ALA A 401 16.85 -20.31 0.09
N GLY A 402 16.94 -19.11 -0.51
CA GLY A 402 16.82 -17.82 0.17
C GLY A 402 16.28 -16.71 -0.76
N PRO A 403 16.54 -15.43 -0.47
CA PRO A 403 16.01 -14.32 -1.27
C PRO A 403 16.56 -14.35 -2.70
N VAL A 404 15.77 -13.89 -3.68
CA VAL A 404 16.16 -13.82 -5.10
C VAL A 404 17.36 -12.90 -5.27
N ALA A 405 18.45 -13.41 -5.85
CA ALA A 405 19.58 -12.57 -6.22
C ALA A 405 19.17 -11.62 -7.35
N VAL A 406 19.46 -10.33 -7.20
CA VAL A 406 19.19 -9.32 -8.22
C VAL A 406 20.45 -8.53 -8.56
N GLU A 407 20.47 -7.98 -9.76
CA GLU A 407 21.44 -6.96 -10.15
C GLU A 407 21.21 -5.66 -9.34
N PRO A 408 22.19 -4.75 -9.27
CA PRO A 408 21.99 -3.43 -8.66
C PRO A 408 20.82 -2.64 -9.26
N THR A 409 20.40 -2.96 -10.48
CA THR A 409 19.24 -2.39 -11.18
C THR A 409 17.90 -3.02 -10.78
N LEU A 410 17.90 -3.97 -9.84
CA LEU A 410 16.77 -4.76 -9.33
C LEU A 410 16.23 -5.82 -10.31
N GLN A 411 16.96 -6.08 -11.39
CA GLN A 411 16.63 -7.13 -12.36
C GLN A 411 17.06 -8.50 -11.85
N VAL A 412 16.27 -9.53 -12.13
CA VAL A 412 16.68 -10.92 -11.85
C VAL A 412 17.58 -11.40 -13.00
N PRO A 413 18.84 -11.80 -12.74
CA PRO A 413 19.76 -12.28 -13.76
C PRO A 413 19.18 -13.47 -14.54
N GLY A 414 19.33 -13.47 -15.86
CA GLY A 414 18.85 -14.56 -16.72
C GLY A 414 17.33 -14.59 -16.94
N ALA A 415 16.56 -13.66 -16.37
CA ALA A 415 15.10 -13.60 -16.52
C ALA A 415 14.64 -12.21 -17.04
N PRO A 416 14.68 -11.97 -18.36
CA PRO A 416 14.29 -10.69 -18.94
C PRO A 416 12.85 -10.31 -18.58
N GLY A 417 12.68 -9.08 -18.09
CA GLY A 417 11.37 -8.55 -17.66
C GLY A 417 11.00 -8.88 -16.22
N LEU A 418 11.79 -9.71 -15.52
CA LEU A 418 11.57 -10.03 -14.12
C LEU A 418 12.41 -9.15 -13.19
N TRP A 419 11.77 -8.64 -12.14
CA TRP A 419 12.34 -7.77 -11.13
C TRP A 419 11.97 -8.28 -9.74
N ALA A 420 12.83 -8.08 -8.74
CA ALA A 420 12.51 -8.42 -7.36
C ALA A 420 13.04 -7.35 -6.39
N LEU A 421 12.32 -7.14 -5.28
CA LEU A 421 12.67 -6.14 -4.26
C LEU A 421 12.11 -6.49 -2.87
N GLY A 422 12.50 -5.72 -1.85
CA GLY A 422 12.11 -5.93 -0.46
C GLY A 422 12.66 -7.23 0.11
N ASP A 423 12.02 -7.73 1.16
CA ASP A 423 12.48 -8.91 1.92
C ASP A 423 12.61 -10.20 1.08
N CYS A 424 12.02 -10.27 -0.11
CA CYS A 424 12.16 -11.41 -1.02
C CYS A 424 13.37 -11.33 -1.96
N ALA A 425 14.13 -10.24 -1.96
CA ALA A 425 15.28 -10.03 -2.82
C ALA A 425 16.57 -9.81 -2.03
N ARG A 426 17.70 -10.20 -2.63
CA ARG A 426 19.05 -9.96 -2.14
C ARG A 426 19.67 -8.88 -3.03
N ILE A 427 19.59 -7.63 -2.56
CA ILE A 427 19.96 -6.45 -3.33
C ILE A 427 21.36 -5.97 -2.92
N PRO A 428 22.34 -5.92 -3.84
CA PRO A 428 23.70 -5.49 -3.51
C PRO A 428 23.76 -4.03 -3.03
N ASP A 429 24.46 -3.81 -1.92
CA ASP A 429 24.79 -2.46 -1.44
C ASP A 429 26.16 -2.04 -2.01
N PRO A 430 26.28 -0.86 -2.67
CA PRO A 430 27.56 -0.32 -3.11
C PRO A 430 28.61 -0.16 -1.99
N ALA A 431 28.18 -0.04 -0.72
CA ALA A 431 29.07 0.01 0.44
C ALA A 431 29.63 -1.37 0.85
N GLY A 432 29.19 -2.45 0.19
CA GLY A 432 29.53 -3.84 0.49
C GLY A 432 28.38 -4.59 1.16
N GLY A 433 28.27 -5.89 0.87
CA GLY A 433 27.17 -6.72 1.37
C GLY A 433 25.84 -6.47 0.64
N PHE A 434 24.74 -6.48 1.40
CA PHE A 434 23.38 -6.37 0.86
C PHE A 434 22.54 -5.41 1.70
N TYR A 435 21.60 -4.72 1.06
CA TYR A 435 20.64 -3.89 1.78
C TYR A 435 19.80 -4.71 2.76
N PRO A 436 19.51 -4.17 3.96
CA PRO A 436 18.73 -4.89 4.97
C PRO A 436 17.23 -4.91 4.63
N PRO A 437 16.50 -5.99 5.01
CA PRO A 437 15.08 -6.18 4.74
C PRO A 437 14.22 -5.28 5.63
N THR A 438 14.08 -4.01 5.24
CA THR A 438 13.35 -3.00 6.02
C THR A 438 12.37 -2.24 5.16
N ALA A 439 11.29 -1.75 5.77
CA ALA A 439 10.30 -0.91 5.10
C ALA A 439 10.92 0.34 4.45
N GLN A 440 11.95 0.94 5.08
CA GLN A 440 12.63 2.12 4.53
C GLN A 440 13.26 1.81 3.17
N HIS A 441 13.90 0.66 3.03
CA HIS A 441 14.53 0.21 1.80
C HIS A 441 13.47 -0.20 0.78
N ALA A 442 12.51 -1.03 1.17
CA ALA A 442 11.43 -1.50 0.28
C ALA A 442 10.66 -0.35 -0.40
N ILE A 443 10.33 0.74 0.32
CA ILE A 443 9.68 1.92 -0.28
C ILE A 443 10.55 2.56 -1.38
N ARG A 444 11.86 2.64 -1.16
CA ARG A 444 12.80 3.27 -2.08
C ARG A 444 13.10 2.37 -3.27
N GLU A 445 13.24 1.07 -3.04
CA GLU A 445 13.38 0.04 -4.07
C GLU A 445 12.14 0.00 -4.97
N GLY A 446 10.93 0.05 -4.38
CA GLY A 446 9.67 0.14 -5.14
C GLY A 446 9.65 1.32 -6.10
N ARG A 447 10.10 2.50 -5.65
CA ARG A 447 10.26 3.65 -6.56
C ARG A 447 11.33 3.38 -7.62
N ALA A 448 12.48 2.83 -7.24
CA ALA A 448 13.58 2.59 -8.17
C ALA A 448 13.21 1.59 -9.28
N VAL A 449 12.57 0.46 -8.94
CA VAL A 449 12.15 -0.55 -9.94
C VAL A 449 11.16 0.05 -10.94
N ALA A 450 10.20 0.85 -10.46
CA ALA A 450 9.22 1.49 -11.33
C ALA A 450 9.86 2.49 -12.30
N ARG A 451 10.91 3.21 -11.85
CA ARG A 451 11.70 4.09 -12.73
C ARG A 451 12.49 3.30 -13.75
N ASN A 452 13.08 2.18 -13.35
CA ASN A 452 13.85 1.31 -14.24
C ASN A 452 12.96 0.64 -15.29
N ILE A 453 11.78 0.13 -14.91
CA ILE A 453 10.78 -0.40 -15.85
C ILE A 453 10.39 0.68 -16.87
N ALA A 454 10.03 1.89 -16.41
CA ALA A 454 9.69 2.98 -17.31
C ALA A 454 10.87 3.45 -18.18
N ALA A 455 12.13 3.26 -17.74
CA ALA A 455 13.30 3.51 -18.56
C ALA A 455 13.41 2.47 -19.68
N VAL A 456 13.29 1.18 -19.34
CA VAL A 456 13.33 0.05 -20.30
C VAL A 456 12.22 0.17 -21.34
N LEU A 457 10.99 0.45 -20.92
CA LEU A 457 9.86 0.66 -21.83
C LEU A 457 10.10 1.84 -22.79
N GLY A 458 10.88 2.84 -22.37
CA GLY A 458 11.30 3.96 -23.21
C GLY A 458 12.64 3.76 -23.92
N GLY A 459 13.16 2.53 -24.01
CA GLY A 459 14.42 2.20 -24.69
C GLY A 459 15.69 2.69 -24.00
N ARG A 460 15.61 3.08 -22.72
CA ARG A 460 16.75 3.56 -21.91
C ARG A 460 17.27 2.46 -20.99
N ARG A 461 18.53 2.60 -20.59
CA ARG A 461 19.18 1.66 -19.66
C ARG A 461 18.67 1.86 -18.21
N PRO A 462 18.42 0.78 -17.45
CA PRO A 462 18.18 0.83 -16.02
C PRO A 462 19.35 1.46 -15.25
N VAL A 463 19.05 2.07 -14.10
CA VAL A 463 20.04 2.71 -13.23
C VAL A 463 20.18 1.90 -11.93
N PRO A 464 21.41 1.71 -11.40
CA PRO A 464 21.61 1.08 -10.11
C PRO A 464 20.87 1.77 -8.96
N PHE A 465 20.23 0.97 -8.11
CA PHE A 465 19.62 1.42 -6.87
C PHE A 465 20.70 1.82 -5.85
N ARG A 466 20.52 3.01 -5.26
CA ARG A 466 21.37 3.55 -4.19
C ARG A 466 20.51 4.20 -3.14
N PHE A 467 20.72 3.85 -1.88
CA PHE A 467 20.01 4.47 -0.76
C PHE A 467 20.87 4.48 0.50
N GLY A 468 21.12 5.68 1.04
CA GLY A 468 21.65 5.82 2.40
C GLY A 468 20.49 5.86 3.40
N GLY A 469 20.54 5.01 4.42
CA GLY A 469 19.57 5.02 5.52
C GLY A 469 19.52 6.39 6.21
N LEU A 470 18.32 6.81 6.61
CA LEU A 470 18.11 8.10 7.29
C LEU A 470 18.36 8.04 8.80
N GLY A 471 18.44 6.81 9.33
CA GLY A 471 18.45 6.54 10.75
C GLY A 471 17.43 5.48 11.16
N VAL A 472 17.58 5.00 12.38
CA VAL A 472 16.79 3.93 13.00
C VAL A 472 16.34 4.40 14.38
N LEU A 473 15.08 4.13 14.72
CA LEU A 473 14.48 4.47 16.00
C LEU A 473 13.69 3.27 16.50
N VAL A 474 13.68 3.06 17.81
CA VAL A 474 12.99 1.97 18.48
C VAL A 474 12.25 2.48 19.70
N SER A 475 10.98 2.12 19.85
CA SER A 475 10.23 2.38 21.08
C SER A 475 10.65 1.40 22.18
N LEU A 476 10.79 1.89 23.41
CA LEU A 476 11.12 1.09 24.59
C LEU A 476 9.97 1.11 25.62
N GLY A 477 8.77 1.47 25.17
CA GLY A 477 7.59 1.67 26.01
C GLY A 477 7.74 2.86 26.98
N HIS A 478 6.70 3.12 27.76
CA HIS A 478 6.66 4.12 28.83
C HIS A 478 7.31 5.46 28.44
N ARG A 479 6.91 6.00 27.27
CA ARG A 479 7.40 7.28 26.71
C ARG A 479 8.92 7.36 26.55
N THR A 480 9.58 6.22 26.33
CA THR A 480 11.03 6.10 26.15
C THR A 480 11.32 5.48 24.79
N ALA A 481 12.34 5.99 24.09
CA ALA A 481 12.85 5.40 22.85
C ALA A 481 14.38 5.50 22.79
N ALA A 482 14.95 4.87 21.78
CA ALA A 482 16.36 4.95 21.45
C ALA A 482 16.53 4.97 19.93
N GLY A 483 17.62 5.54 19.43
CA GLY A 483 17.96 5.43 18.03
C GLY A 483 19.10 6.31 17.59
N GLU A 484 19.34 6.26 16.28
CA GLU A 484 20.42 6.97 15.62
C GLU A 484 19.87 7.70 14.40
N ILE A 485 20.10 9.00 14.31
CA ILE A 485 19.65 9.85 13.20
C ILE A 485 20.86 10.64 12.71
N GLY A 486 21.19 10.49 11.42
CA GLY A 486 22.32 11.20 10.82
C GLY A 486 23.64 11.00 11.57
N GLY A 487 23.90 9.80 12.09
CA GLY A 487 25.09 9.45 12.87
C GLY A 487 25.08 9.94 14.33
N ARG A 488 24.02 10.60 14.78
CA ARG A 488 23.87 11.06 16.17
C ARG A 488 22.94 10.15 16.94
N ARG A 489 23.38 9.72 18.11
CA ARG A 489 22.61 8.89 19.05
C ARG A 489 21.63 9.75 19.83
N VAL A 490 20.39 9.30 19.92
CA VAL A 490 19.31 9.95 20.69
C VAL A 490 18.62 8.89 21.56
N SER A 491 18.28 9.25 22.80
CA SER A 491 17.60 8.33 23.72
C SER A 491 16.66 9.06 24.67
N GLY A 492 15.82 8.29 25.38
CA GLY A 492 14.91 8.82 26.39
C GLY A 492 13.64 9.42 25.80
N PHE A 493 13.08 10.40 26.51
CA PHE A 493 11.83 11.06 26.14
C PHE A 493 11.93 11.85 24.83
N LEU A 494 13.05 12.54 24.59
CA LEU A 494 13.25 13.28 23.33
C LEU A 494 13.30 12.33 22.12
N ALA A 495 13.96 11.18 22.25
CA ALA A 495 13.93 10.15 21.22
C ALA A 495 12.51 9.62 20.99
N TRP A 496 11.68 9.53 22.03
CA TRP A 496 10.29 9.07 21.92
C TRP A 496 9.41 10.06 21.17
N VAL A 497 9.56 11.37 21.43
CA VAL A 497 8.89 12.42 20.65
C VAL A 497 9.32 12.36 19.18
N LEU A 498 10.62 12.20 18.91
CA LEU A 498 11.15 12.02 17.55
C LEU A 498 10.58 10.77 16.87
N TRP A 499 10.50 9.64 17.59
CA TRP A 499 9.90 8.40 17.09
C TRP A 499 8.46 8.63 16.66
N ARG A 500 7.62 9.25 17.51
CA ARG A 500 6.22 9.59 17.17
C ARG A 500 6.14 10.47 15.92
N GLY A 501 6.94 11.54 15.86
CA GLY A 501 6.95 12.47 14.72
C GLY A 501 7.37 11.80 13.41
N VAL A 502 8.45 11.01 13.42
CA VAL A 502 8.96 10.31 12.24
C VAL A 502 7.96 9.28 11.73
N TYR A 503 7.39 8.46 12.61
CA TYR A 503 6.44 7.41 12.21
C TYR A 503 5.12 8.00 11.72
N LEU A 504 4.63 9.06 12.37
CA LEU A 504 3.47 9.82 11.89
C LEU A 504 3.71 10.35 10.48
N SER A 505 4.87 10.97 10.21
CA SER A 505 5.18 11.50 8.87
C SER A 505 5.19 10.41 7.77
N LYS A 506 5.53 9.17 8.12
CA LYS A 506 5.66 8.02 7.22
C LYS A 506 4.34 7.32 6.92
N LEU A 507 3.30 7.54 7.71
CA LEU A 507 1.97 7.00 7.43
C LEU A 507 1.42 7.54 6.10
N PRO A 508 0.78 6.67 5.28
CA PRO A 508 0.23 7.04 3.99
C PRO A 508 -1.08 7.83 4.14
N GLY A 509 -1.06 9.11 3.76
CA GLY A 509 -2.24 9.99 3.73
C GLY A 509 -2.46 10.76 5.03
N ALA A 510 -3.05 11.95 4.93
CA ALA A 510 -3.29 12.83 6.08
C ALA A 510 -4.32 12.25 7.07
N GLU A 511 -5.35 11.55 6.56
CA GLU A 511 -6.38 10.92 7.40
C GLU A 511 -5.77 9.91 8.38
N LYS A 512 -4.90 9.00 7.90
CA LYS A 512 -4.26 7.99 8.76
C LYS A 512 -3.36 8.63 9.81
N ARG A 513 -2.69 9.72 9.47
CA ARG A 513 -1.90 10.51 10.42
C ARG A 513 -2.78 11.09 11.51
N LEU A 514 -3.89 11.73 11.16
CA LEU A 514 -4.78 12.32 12.13
C LEU A 514 -5.37 11.26 13.07
N ARG A 515 -5.77 10.10 12.53
CA ARG A 515 -6.32 8.99 13.33
C ARG A 515 -5.31 8.42 14.33
N VAL A 516 -4.09 8.12 13.89
CA VAL A 516 -3.02 7.63 14.79
C VAL A 516 -2.62 8.70 15.82
N LEU A 517 -2.59 9.97 15.42
CA LEU A 517 -2.36 11.07 16.37
C LEU A 517 -3.47 11.14 17.42
N ALA A 518 -4.72 10.95 17.03
CA ALA A 518 -5.85 10.89 17.95
C ALA A 518 -5.74 9.71 18.90
N ASP A 519 -5.47 8.49 18.41
CA ASP A 519 -5.26 7.29 19.24
C ASP A 519 -4.22 7.56 20.33
N TRP A 520 -3.03 8.00 19.92
CA TRP A 520 -1.94 8.28 20.85
C TRP A 520 -2.15 9.49 21.76
N THR A 521 -3.15 10.32 21.50
CA THR A 521 -3.53 11.44 22.37
C THR A 521 -4.57 10.98 23.38
N LEU A 522 -5.54 10.19 22.92
CA LEU A 522 -6.57 9.58 23.77
C LEU A 522 -5.95 8.59 24.76
N ASP A 523 -4.96 7.80 24.33
CA ASP A 523 -4.18 6.88 25.19
C ASP A 523 -3.45 7.59 26.35
N LEU A 524 -3.20 8.91 26.25
CA LEU A 524 -2.62 9.68 27.36
C LEU A 524 -3.63 10.04 28.46
N VAL A 525 -4.94 9.98 28.14
CA VAL A 525 -6.02 10.51 28.97
C VAL A 525 -7.01 9.43 29.39
N PHE A 526 -7.26 8.45 28.52
CA PHE A 526 -8.23 7.39 28.71
C PHE A 526 -7.53 6.03 28.88
N PRO A 527 -8.11 5.10 29.65
CA PRO A 527 -7.63 3.73 29.72
C PRO A 527 -7.64 3.07 28.34
N ARG A 528 -6.73 2.10 28.14
CA ARG A 528 -6.69 1.29 26.93
C ARG A 528 -7.98 0.49 26.77
N ASP A 529 -8.41 0.29 25.52
CA ASP A 529 -9.51 -0.62 25.23
C ASP A 529 -9.04 -2.07 25.45
N ILE A 530 -9.73 -2.78 26.34
CA ILE A 530 -9.49 -4.18 26.69
C ILE A 530 -10.59 -5.13 26.19
N ALA A 531 -11.55 -4.65 25.40
CA ALA A 531 -12.58 -5.51 24.84
C ALA A 531 -11.95 -6.56 23.91
N LEU A 532 -12.26 -7.83 24.15
CA LEU A 532 -11.82 -8.92 23.29
C LEU A 532 -12.57 -8.86 21.96
N SER A 533 -11.83 -8.87 20.85
CA SER A 533 -12.45 -8.84 19.51
C SER A 533 -13.01 -10.20 19.06
N THR A 534 -12.76 -11.26 19.82
CA THR A 534 -13.21 -12.63 19.57
C THR A 534 -13.58 -13.32 20.88
N THR A 535 -14.69 -14.06 20.92
CA THR A 535 -15.13 -14.79 22.11
C THR A 535 -14.15 -15.93 22.47
N PRO A 536 -13.76 -16.11 23.75
CA PRO A 536 -12.75 -17.10 24.17
C PRO A 536 -13.04 -18.57 23.82
N THR A 537 -14.27 -18.93 23.46
CA THR A 537 -14.65 -20.30 23.04
C THR A 537 -13.87 -20.77 21.80
N THR A 538 -13.23 -19.86 21.06
CA THR A 538 -12.38 -20.15 19.89
C THR A 538 -10.89 -20.25 20.23
N LEU A 539 -10.45 -19.92 21.46
CA LEU A 539 -9.03 -19.98 21.85
C LEU A 539 -8.55 -21.41 22.11
N THR A 540 -9.46 -22.34 22.44
CA THR A 540 -9.15 -23.78 22.58
C THR A 540 -8.91 -24.47 21.23
N THR A 541 -9.30 -23.82 20.13
CA THR A 541 -9.20 -24.36 18.75
C THR A 541 -8.48 -23.40 17.81
N LEU A 542 -7.29 -22.94 18.19
CA LEU A 542 -6.33 -22.34 17.24
C LEU A 542 -5.94 -23.29 16.09
N THR A 543 -6.38 -24.55 16.12
CA THR A 543 -6.18 -25.57 15.09
C THR A 543 -6.96 -25.29 13.80
N ASP A 544 -8.14 -24.66 13.86
CA ASP A 544 -9.03 -24.55 12.67
C ASP A 544 -8.80 -23.29 11.84
N VAL A 545 -8.37 -22.16 12.44
CA VAL A 545 -7.94 -20.97 11.69
C VAL A 545 -6.57 -21.20 11.03
N LYS A 546 -5.69 -22.01 11.65
CA LYS A 546 -4.35 -22.28 11.15
C LYS A 546 -4.32 -23.25 9.96
N LYS A 547 -5.31 -24.13 9.77
CA LYS A 547 -5.34 -25.08 8.63
C LYS A 547 -5.41 -24.39 7.26
N VAL A 548 -6.02 -23.21 7.16
CA VAL A 548 -6.09 -22.45 5.89
C VAL A 548 -4.72 -21.86 5.50
N ASN A 549 -3.83 -21.62 6.46
CA ASN A 549 -2.49 -21.06 6.21
C ASN A 549 -1.36 -22.10 6.21
N ARG A 550 -1.62 -23.37 6.56
CA ARG A 550 -0.59 -24.42 6.73
C ARG A 550 -0.27 -25.26 5.49
N HIS A 551 -1.02 -25.12 4.40
CA HIS A 551 -0.68 -25.75 3.13
C HIS A 551 0.08 -24.78 2.17
N ALA A 552 0.86 -23.84 2.73
CA ALA A 552 1.61 -22.81 1.99
C ALA A 552 3.13 -22.87 2.22
#